data_AF-A0A1Z9DRB4-F1
#
_entry.id   AF-A0A1Z9DRB4-F1
#
_cell.length_a   1.000
_cell.length_b   1.000
_cell.length_c   1.000
_cell.angle_alpha   90.00
_cell.angle_beta   90.00
_cell.angle_gamma   90.00
#
_symmetry.space_group_name_H-M   'P 1'
#
loop_
_entity.id
_entity.type
_entity.pdbx_description
1 polymer ?
#
loop_
_entity_poly.entity_id
_entity_poly.type
_entity_poly.pdbx_seq_one_letter_code
_entity_poly.pdbx_strand_id
1 'polypeptide(L)'
;MDGLVIPGGPLGVTPFHMPYEATITLSHETYIRVVYETCQSLAKHGAKQLMLINWHEGNSSSLAIAAERLHRECGLSVLTVQACYVAAELYGPTSGGLTHGGEIETLAILAAYPELVHLDRIEGSSDHQHGSKMDKLRRTRSYQPVLTDIRTIAPTGWYGDPSRATIEKGTQMLEDLGAAIASEATEIFSLLEKVNGGIATLDKMAKKE
;
A
#
# COMPACT_ATOMS: atom_id res chain seq x y z
N MET A 1 -19.27 -3.03 1.87
CA MET A 1 -18.63 -2.65 3.15
C MET A 1 -18.80 -1.17 3.30
N ASP A 2 -19.31 -0.71 4.44
CA ASP A 2 -19.49 0.72 4.74
C ASP A 2 -18.39 1.18 5.70
N GLY A 3 -17.84 2.37 5.48
CA GLY A 3 -16.75 2.89 6.31
C GLY A 3 -16.43 4.35 6.01
N LEU A 4 -15.72 4.99 6.94
CA LEU A 4 -15.21 6.35 6.76
C LEU A 4 -13.81 6.29 6.17
N VAL A 5 -13.57 7.05 5.10
CA VAL A 5 -12.24 7.21 4.50
C VAL A 5 -11.56 8.42 5.14
N ILE A 6 -10.41 8.19 5.77
CA ILE A 6 -9.62 9.23 6.42
C ILE A 6 -8.36 9.49 5.57
N PRO A 7 -7.97 10.75 5.33
CA PRO A 7 -6.75 11.06 4.60
C PRO A 7 -5.50 10.50 5.31
N GLY A 8 -4.71 9.68 4.60
CA GLY A 8 -3.43 9.16 5.10
C GLY A 8 -2.24 10.11 4.94
N GLY A 9 -2.41 11.18 4.16
CA GLY A 9 -1.34 12.13 3.81
C GLY A 9 -0.48 11.66 2.63
N PRO A 10 0.34 12.56 2.05
CA PRO A 10 1.07 12.28 0.81
C PRO A 10 2.48 11.71 1.02
N LEU A 11 3.00 11.70 2.26
CA LEU A 11 4.38 11.30 2.55
C LEU A 11 4.46 9.90 3.14
N GLY A 12 5.41 9.10 2.64
CA GLY A 12 5.71 7.77 3.12
C GLY A 12 7.21 7.54 3.32
N VAL A 13 7.62 6.27 3.30
CA VAL A 13 9.02 5.86 3.47
C VAL A 13 9.59 5.34 2.15
N THR A 14 10.50 6.09 1.54
CA THR A 14 11.11 5.80 0.24
C THR A 14 12.57 6.27 0.11
N PRO A 15 13.45 6.05 1.10
CA PRO A 15 14.86 6.46 1.00
C PRO A 15 15.58 5.85 -0.21
N PHE A 16 15.11 4.69 -0.67
CA PHE A 16 15.57 3.98 -1.86
C PHE A 16 15.50 4.82 -3.15
N HIS A 17 14.57 5.77 -3.25
CA HIS A 17 14.38 6.65 -4.43
C HIS A 17 15.06 8.02 -4.29
N MET A 18 15.73 8.30 -3.16
CA MET A 18 16.43 9.58 -2.92
C MET A 18 17.50 9.97 -3.94
N PRO A 19 18.08 9.06 -4.76
CA PRO A 19 18.92 9.48 -5.87
C PRO A 19 18.23 10.34 -6.94
N TYR A 20 16.89 10.41 -6.97
CA TYR A 20 16.13 11.26 -7.90
C TYR A 20 15.58 12.51 -7.21
N GLU A 21 15.66 13.63 -7.91
CA GLU A 21 15.18 14.93 -7.47
C GLU A 21 13.70 14.90 -7.10
N ALA A 22 13.31 15.78 -6.17
CA ALA A 22 11.95 15.91 -5.64
C ALA A 22 11.41 14.68 -4.88
N THR A 23 12.18 13.60 -4.74
CA THR A 23 11.85 12.53 -3.78
C THR A 23 11.90 13.09 -2.36
N ILE A 24 10.77 13.05 -1.66
CA ILE A 24 10.65 13.43 -0.24
C ILE A 24 10.22 12.18 0.51
N THR A 25 11.02 11.79 1.51
CA THR A 25 10.77 10.61 2.34
C THR A 25 10.77 10.97 3.82
N LEU A 26 9.89 10.32 4.58
CA LEU A 26 9.97 10.30 6.03
C LEU A 26 10.93 9.21 6.49
N SER A 27 11.42 9.33 7.73
CA SER A 27 12.01 8.20 8.43
C SER A 27 10.93 7.18 8.80
N HIS A 28 11.31 5.92 9.02
CA HIS A 28 10.38 4.89 9.47
C HIS A 28 9.70 5.29 10.79
N GLU A 29 10.45 5.83 11.75
CA GLU A 29 9.96 6.27 13.06
C GLU A 29 8.92 7.39 12.91
N THR A 30 9.19 8.36 12.04
CA THR A 30 8.29 9.50 11.81
C THR A 30 6.99 9.01 11.18
N TYR A 31 7.08 8.17 10.15
CA TYR A 31 5.89 7.64 9.48
C TYR A 31 5.05 6.74 10.40
N ILE A 32 5.69 5.88 11.21
CA ILE A 32 5.00 5.09 12.25
C ILE A 32 4.24 6.01 13.21
N ARG A 33 4.87 7.09 13.67
CA ARG A 33 4.22 8.05 14.58
C ARG A 33 3.03 8.74 13.93
N VAL A 34 3.16 9.19 12.68
CA VAL A 34 2.05 9.83 11.94
C VAL A 34 0.86 8.89 11.82
N VAL A 35 1.09 7.65 11.37
CA VAL A 35 0.01 6.64 11.23
C VAL A 35 -0.60 6.32 12.59
N TYR A 36 0.23 6.07 13.60
CA TYR A 36 -0.23 5.71 14.94
C TYR A 36 -1.05 6.83 15.60
N GLU A 37 -0.55 8.07 15.63
CA GLU A 37 -1.24 9.19 16.29
C GLU A 37 -2.56 9.56 15.56
N THR A 38 -2.59 9.43 14.23
CA THR A 38 -3.80 9.59 13.43
C THR A 38 -4.85 8.53 13.80
N CYS A 39 -4.46 7.25 13.78
CA CYS A 39 -5.39 6.14 14.04
C CYS A 39 -5.78 6.02 15.52
N GLN A 40 -4.89 6.38 16.44
CA GLN A 40 -5.20 6.47 17.87
C GLN A 40 -6.32 7.50 18.12
N SER A 41 -6.31 8.62 17.41
CA SER A 41 -7.39 9.63 17.51
C SER A 41 -8.73 9.05 17.06
N LEU A 42 -8.74 8.23 16.01
CA LEU A 42 -9.95 7.51 15.56
C LEU A 42 -10.44 6.50 16.61
N ALA A 43 -9.52 5.76 17.25
CA ALA A 43 -9.87 4.85 18.35
C ALA A 43 -10.52 5.60 19.53
N LYS A 44 -10.00 6.78 19.89
CA LYS A 44 -10.58 7.65 20.92
C LYS A 44 -12.00 8.13 20.55
N HIS A 45 -12.30 8.30 19.27
CA HIS A 45 -13.65 8.60 18.78
C HIS A 45 -14.56 7.36 18.63
N GLY A 46 -14.10 6.19 19.05
CA GLY A 46 -14.90 4.97 19.12
C GLY A 46 -14.72 4.00 17.95
N ALA A 47 -13.78 4.23 17.04
CA ALA A 47 -13.45 3.25 16.01
C ALA A 47 -13.03 1.90 16.64
N LYS A 48 -13.47 0.79 16.03
CA LYS A 48 -13.19 -0.57 16.49
C LYS A 48 -12.44 -1.42 15.45
N GLN A 49 -12.71 -1.15 14.18
CA GLN A 49 -12.04 -1.77 13.04
C GLN A 49 -11.31 -0.68 12.26
N LEU A 50 -10.11 -1.01 11.79
CA LEU A 50 -9.26 -0.11 11.02
C LEU A 50 -8.67 -0.88 9.84
N MET A 51 -8.88 -0.35 8.63
CA MET A 51 -8.24 -0.88 7.42
C MET A 51 -7.23 0.13 6.90
N LEU A 52 -5.95 -0.26 6.86
CA LEU A 52 -4.87 0.51 6.28
C LEU A 52 -4.68 0.06 4.83
N ILE A 53 -5.04 0.89 3.86
CA ILE A 53 -4.84 0.59 2.43
C ILE A 53 -3.50 1.20 1.99
N ASN A 54 -2.57 0.36 1.54
CA ASN A 54 -1.23 0.76 1.13
C ASN A 54 -0.92 0.35 -0.30
N TRP A 55 -0.44 1.29 -1.11
CA TRP A 55 0.09 0.99 -2.44
C TRP A 55 1.63 0.93 -2.45
N HIS A 56 2.28 1.80 -1.69
CA HIS A 56 3.74 1.94 -1.73
C HIS A 56 4.45 0.89 -0.86
N GLU A 57 5.18 -0.04 -1.48
CA GLU A 57 5.84 -1.16 -0.80
C GLU A 57 6.75 -0.70 0.35
N GLY A 58 7.41 0.46 0.21
CA GLY A 58 8.34 0.98 1.22
C GLY A 58 7.70 1.31 2.58
N ASN A 59 6.37 1.52 2.61
CA ASN A 59 5.62 1.76 3.83
C ASN A 59 5.35 0.48 4.65
N SER A 60 5.50 -0.70 4.04
CA SER A 60 4.95 -1.96 4.57
C SER A 60 5.47 -2.32 5.97
N SER A 61 6.78 -2.20 6.20
CA SER A 61 7.38 -2.51 7.50
C SER A 61 6.91 -1.56 8.60
N SER A 62 6.85 -0.26 8.29
CA SER A 62 6.31 0.75 9.21
C SER A 62 4.83 0.54 9.52
N LEU A 63 4.03 0.22 8.50
CA LEU A 63 2.60 -0.05 8.70
C LEU A 63 2.38 -1.30 9.55
N ALA A 64 3.19 -2.34 9.36
CA ALA A 64 3.11 -3.55 10.19
C ALA A 64 3.38 -3.23 11.68
N ILE A 65 4.41 -2.43 11.97
CA ILE A 65 4.72 -1.98 13.33
C ILE A 65 3.59 -1.11 13.90
N ALA A 66 3.09 -0.15 13.11
CA ALA A 66 2.00 0.72 13.55
C ALA A 66 0.70 -0.07 13.81
N ALA A 67 0.35 -1.02 12.94
CA ALA A 67 -0.84 -1.85 13.03
C ALA A 67 -0.82 -2.74 14.28
N GLU A 68 0.31 -3.43 14.56
CA GLU A 68 0.47 -4.21 15.79
C GLU A 68 0.30 -3.31 17.01
N ARG A 69 0.96 -2.16 17.02
CA ARG A 69 0.91 -1.23 18.15
C ARG A 69 -0.51 -0.70 18.39
N LEU A 70 -1.23 -0.34 17.32
CA LEU A 70 -2.63 0.10 17.39
C LEU A 70 -3.55 -1.00 17.91
N HIS A 71 -3.33 -2.25 17.49
CA HIS A 71 -4.07 -3.38 18.02
C HIS A 71 -3.82 -3.56 19.53
N ARG A 72 -2.55 -3.63 19.94
CA ARG A 72 -2.16 -3.89 21.33
C ARG A 72 -2.49 -2.75 22.29
N GLU A 73 -2.31 -1.50 21.88
CA GLU A 73 -2.43 -0.33 22.76
C GLU A 73 -3.79 0.38 22.64
N CYS A 74 -4.48 0.28 21.51
CA CYS A 74 -5.76 0.97 21.28
C CYS A 74 -6.94 0.00 21.14
N GLY A 75 -6.70 -1.31 21.13
CA GLY A 75 -7.77 -2.31 21.04
C GLY A 75 -8.46 -2.38 19.67
N LEU A 76 -7.83 -1.84 18.62
CA LEU A 76 -8.37 -1.86 17.26
C LEU A 76 -8.16 -3.24 16.63
N SER A 77 -9.16 -3.74 15.90
CA SER A 77 -8.95 -4.79 14.90
C SER A 77 -8.36 -4.14 13.65
N VAL A 78 -7.06 -4.32 13.40
CA VAL A 78 -6.35 -3.66 12.30
C VAL A 78 -6.08 -4.66 11.17
N LEU A 79 -6.46 -4.30 9.94
CA LEU A 79 -6.11 -5.01 8.72
C LEU A 79 -5.28 -4.08 7.82
N THR A 80 -4.09 -4.51 7.42
CA THR A 80 -3.29 -3.79 6.41
C THR A 80 -3.44 -4.49 5.07
N VAL A 81 -3.96 -3.76 4.07
CA VAL A 81 -4.14 -4.23 2.70
C VAL A 81 -3.04 -3.64 1.83
N GLN A 82 -2.24 -4.51 1.22
CA GLN A 82 -1.23 -4.13 0.24
C GLN A 82 -1.87 -4.09 -1.16
N ALA A 83 -2.55 -2.98 -1.47
CA ALA A 83 -3.33 -2.80 -2.69
C ALA A 83 -2.51 -3.00 -3.97
N CYS A 84 -1.22 -2.68 -3.96
CA CYS A 84 -0.33 -2.94 -5.10
C CYS A 84 -0.18 -4.43 -5.41
N TYR A 85 -0.20 -5.32 -4.41
CA TYR A 85 -0.15 -6.77 -4.64
C TYR A 85 -1.50 -7.32 -5.08
N VAL A 86 -2.62 -6.80 -4.57
CA VAL A 86 -3.95 -7.15 -5.10
C VAL A 86 -4.04 -6.75 -6.58
N ALA A 87 -3.55 -5.56 -6.93
CA ALA A 87 -3.44 -5.11 -8.31
C ALA A 87 -2.56 -6.04 -9.16
N ALA A 88 -1.39 -6.42 -8.63
CA ALA A 88 -0.46 -7.31 -9.31
C ALA A 88 -1.06 -8.71 -9.57
N GLU A 89 -1.82 -9.25 -8.62
CA GLU A 89 -2.46 -10.56 -8.74
C GLU A 89 -3.57 -10.56 -9.80
N LEU A 90 -4.41 -9.52 -9.82
CA LEU A 90 -5.54 -9.42 -10.74
C LEU A 90 -5.14 -8.95 -12.14
N TYR A 91 -4.26 -7.95 -12.24
CA TYR A 91 -3.92 -7.25 -13.48
C TYR A 91 -2.49 -7.49 -13.96
N GLY A 92 -1.63 -8.09 -13.14
CA GLY A 92 -0.25 -8.41 -13.54
C GLY A 92 -0.14 -9.23 -14.82
N PRO A 93 -0.93 -10.31 -15.01
CA PRO A 93 -0.89 -11.11 -16.24
C PRO A 93 -1.24 -10.34 -17.52
N THR A 94 -2.04 -9.27 -17.42
CA THR A 94 -2.54 -8.50 -18.57
C THR A 94 -1.93 -7.11 -18.71
N SER A 95 -1.15 -6.67 -17.71
CA SER A 95 -0.67 -5.28 -17.60
C SER A 95 0.81 -5.19 -17.21
N GLY A 96 1.61 -6.17 -17.66
CA GLY A 96 3.08 -6.13 -17.51
C GLY A 96 3.62 -6.42 -16.11
N GLY A 97 2.78 -6.88 -15.18
CA GLY A 97 3.16 -7.14 -13.79
C GLY A 97 3.33 -5.87 -12.94
N LEU A 98 3.66 -6.07 -11.66
CA LEU A 98 3.98 -4.96 -10.77
C LEU A 98 5.39 -4.46 -11.04
N THR A 99 5.46 -3.25 -11.56
CA THR A 99 6.68 -2.52 -11.93
C THR A 99 6.57 -1.10 -11.39
N HIS A 100 7.60 -0.27 -11.56
CA HIS A 100 7.58 1.12 -11.12
C HIS A 100 7.41 2.06 -12.31
N GLY A 101 6.34 2.85 -12.33
CA GLY A 101 5.94 3.69 -13.47
C GLY A 101 5.33 2.91 -14.64
N GLY A 102 5.04 1.62 -14.47
CA GLY A 102 4.42 0.80 -15.51
C GLY A 102 2.90 0.95 -15.60
N GLU A 103 2.28 0.04 -16.36
CA GLU A 103 0.86 0.13 -16.70
C GLU A 103 -0.06 0.12 -15.47
N ILE A 104 0.16 -0.79 -14.49
CA ILE A 104 -0.70 -0.89 -13.30
C ILE A 104 -0.72 0.43 -12.49
N GLU A 105 0.44 1.05 -12.27
CA GLU A 105 0.50 2.33 -11.54
C GLU A 105 -0.12 3.46 -12.36
N THR A 106 0.11 3.46 -13.68
CA THR A 106 -0.46 4.46 -14.58
C THR A 106 -1.98 4.37 -14.65
N LEU A 107 -2.54 3.16 -14.70
CA LEU A 107 -3.98 2.91 -14.72
C LEU A 107 -4.68 3.49 -13.50
N ALA A 108 -4.07 3.36 -12.31
CA ALA A 108 -4.64 3.89 -11.07
C ALA A 108 -4.73 5.42 -11.08
N ILE A 109 -3.68 6.10 -11.55
CA ILE A 109 -3.68 7.58 -11.64
C ILE A 109 -4.56 8.05 -12.78
N LEU A 110 -4.51 7.41 -13.95
CA LEU A 110 -5.27 7.80 -15.14
C LEU A 110 -6.78 7.74 -14.90
N ALA A 111 -7.25 6.80 -14.07
CA ALA A 111 -8.66 6.70 -13.70
C ALA A 111 -9.12 7.82 -12.74
N ALA A 112 -8.26 8.25 -11.82
CA ALA A 112 -8.62 9.24 -10.79
C ALA A 112 -8.33 10.69 -11.21
N TYR A 113 -7.21 10.90 -11.89
CA TYR A 113 -6.64 12.20 -12.24
C TYR A 113 -6.01 12.13 -13.65
N PRO A 114 -6.83 11.95 -14.70
CA PRO A 114 -6.33 11.77 -16.06
C PRO A 114 -5.44 12.91 -16.56
N GLU A 115 -5.65 14.13 -16.06
CA GLU A 115 -4.86 15.31 -16.38
C GLU A 115 -3.41 15.25 -15.90
N LEU A 116 -3.09 14.37 -14.95
CA LEU A 116 -1.74 14.18 -14.42
C LEU A 116 -0.92 13.16 -15.23
N VAL A 117 -1.54 12.44 -16.17
CA VAL A 117 -0.89 11.41 -16.97
C VAL A 117 -0.70 11.90 -18.41
N HIS A 118 0.56 11.92 -18.85
CA HIS A 118 0.94 12.37 -20.19
C HIS A 118 1.61 11.23 -20.96
N LEU A 119 0.79 10.34 -21.57
CA LEU A 119 1.28 9.16 -22.31
C LEU A 119 2.12 9.53 -23.54
N ASP A 120 1.96 10.75 -24.06
CA ASP A 120 2.76 11.32 -25.15
C ASP A 120 4.21 11.64 -24.75
N ARG A 121 4.52 11.62 -23.44
CA ARG A 121 5.86 11.93 -22.89
C ARG A 121 6.61 10.69 -22.39
N ILE A 122 6.13 9.49 -22.73
CA ILE A 122 6.77 8.24 -22.30
C ILE A 122 8.14 8.12 -22.97
N GLU A 123 9.20 8.27 -22.19
CA GLU A 123 10.59 8.13 -22.64
C GLU A 123 11.45 7.56 -21.50
N GLY A 124 12.52 6.83 -21.85
CA GLY A 124 13.55 6.45 -20.88
C GLY A 124 13.13 5.43 -19.82
N SER A 125 12.23 4.49 -20.13
CA SER A 125 12.06 3.30 -19.28
C SER A 125 13.39 2.54 -19.21
N SER A 126 13.78 2.11 -18.00
CA SER A 126 14.88 1.16 -17.85
C SER A 126 14.55 -0.20 -18.47
N ASP A 127 15.58 -1.03 -18.72
CA ASP A 127 15.42 -2.36 -19.29
C ASP A 127 14.49 -3.24 -18.44
N HIS A 128 13.44 -3.75 -19.07
CA HIS A 128 12.39 -4.49 -18.36
C HIS A 128 12.91 -5.82 -17.80
N GLN A 129 13.80 -6.53 -18.50
CA GLN A 129 14.29 -7.83 -18.06
C GLN A 129 15.19 -7.69 -16.82
N HIS A 130 16.11 -6.73 -16.85
CA HIS A 130 16.98 -6.38 -15.73
C HIS A 130 16.17 -5.87 -14.55
N GLY A 131 15.28 -4.91 -14.78
CA GLY A 131 14.39 -4.36 -13.75
C GLY A 131 13.58 -5.45 -13.05
N SER A 132 12.87 -6.28 -13.83
CA SER A 132 12.12 -7.42 -13.29
C SER A 132 13.00 -8.41 -12.51
N LYS A 133 14.22 -8.69 -12.98
CA LYS A 133 15.13 -9.61 -12.31
C LYS A 133 15.63 -9.05 -10.97
N MET A 134 15.99 -7.78 -10.92
CA MET A 134 16.52 -7.14 -9.70
C MET A 134 15.41 -6.83 -8.71
N ASP A 135 14.24 -6.40 -9.16
CA ASP A 135 13.11 -6.08 -8.28
C ASP A 135 12.57 -7.31 -7.54
N LYS A 136 12.77 -8.52 -8.10
CA LYS A 136 12.50 -9.78 -7.37
C LYS A 136 13.23 -9.86 -6.02
N LEU A 137 14.41 -9.24 -5.88
CA LEU A 137 15.16 -9.22 -4.62
C LEU A 137 14.39 -8.49 -3.50
N ARG A 138 13.53 -7.52 -3.82
CA ARG A 138 12.69 -6.82 -2.83
C ARG A 138 11.45 -7.61 -2.42
N ARG A 139 11.06 -8.61 -3.21
CA ARG A 139 9.80 -9.36 -3.06
C ARG A 139 10.01 -10.82 -2.63
N THR A 140 11.24 -11.20 -2.29
CA THR A 140 11.52 -12.51 -1.70
C THR A 140 10.87 -12.61 -0.32
N ARG A 141 10.30 -13.78 0.02
CA ARG A 141 9.66 -14.00 1.34
C ARG A 141 10.64 -14.53 2.40
N SER A 142 11.50 -15.48 2.01
CA SER A 142 12.38 -16.20 2.95
C SER A 142 13.78 -15.60 3.11
N TYR A 143 14.20 -14.76 2.16
CA TYR A 143 15.47 -14.05 2.18
C TYR A 143 15.15 -12.57 1.99
N GLN A 144 15.72 -11.68 2.80
CA GLN A 144 15.32 -10.26 2.82
C GLN A 144 16.55 -9.38 2.58
N PRO A 145 17.06 -9.29 1.34
CA PRO A 145 18.16 -8.38 1.04
C PRO A 145 17.66 -6.93 1.15
N VAL A 146 18.57 -6.04 1.55
CA VAL A 146 18.29 -4.60 1.60
C VAL A 146 18.94 -3.95 0.39
N LEU A 147 18.11 -3.40 -0.49
CA LEU A 147 18.58 -2.53 -1.57
C LEU A 147 18.44 -1.08 -1.13
N THR A 148 19.46 -0.27 -1.39
CA THR A 148 19.55 1.13 -0.93
C THR A 148 19.42 2.14 -2.05
N ASP A 149 19.46 1.70 -3.30
CA ASP A 149 19.45 2.57 -4.47
C ASP A 149 18.63 1.97 -5.63
N ILE A 150 17.54 2.63 -6.02
CA ILE A 150 16.67 2.26 -7.14
C ILE A 150 17.41 2.11 -8.46
N ARG A 151 18.54 2.80 -8.66
CA ARG A 151 19.34 2.71 -9.89
C ARG A 151 19.91 1.32 -10.13
N THR A 152 20.01 0.49 -9.08
CA THR A 152 20.38 -0.92 -9.21
C THR A 152 19.32 -1.76 -9.93
N ILE A 153 18.05 -1.35 -9.85
CA ILE A 153 16.91 -1.97 -10.53
C ILE A 153 16.62 -1.25 -11.84
N ALA A 154 16.50 0.07 -11.77
CA ALA A 154 16.12 0.93 -12.88
C ALA A 154 17.02 2.18 -12.87
N PRO A 155 18.07 2.24 -13.71
CA PRO A 155 18.97 3.39 -13.81
C PRO A 155 18.28 4.73 -14.13
N THR A 156 17.07 4.71 -14.67
CA THR A 156 16.23 5.90 -14.94
C THR A 156 15.16 6.14 -13.87
N GLY A 157 15.09 5.27 -12.88
CA GLY A 157 14.24 5.37 -11.70
C GLY A 157 12.99 4.55 -11.81
N TRP A 158 12.59 4.20 -13.03
CA TRP A 158 11.37 3.49 -13.34
C TRP A 158 11.60 2.49 -14.48
N TYR A 159 10.76 1.46 -14.54
CA TYR A 159 10.76 0.45 -15.60
C TYR A 159 9.35 -0.07 -15.81
N GLY A 160 8.99 -0.38 -17.05
CA GLY A 160 7.64 -0.83 -17.39
C GLY A 160 7.18 -0.21 -18.70
N ASP A 161 5.98 -0.58 -19.15
CA ASP A 161 5.39 -0.02 -20.36
C ASP A 161 3.95 0.43 -20.08
N PRO A 162 3.72 1.73 -19.86
CA PRO A 162 2.38 2.28 -19.64
C PRO A 162 1.66 2.68 -20.93
N SER A 163 2.24 2.46 -22.11
CA SER A 163 1.71 2.96 -23.39
C SER A 163 0.30 2.48 -23.74
N ARG A 164 -0.15 1.38 -23.11
CA ARG A 164 -1.45 0.76 -23.32
C ARG A 164 -2.51 1.14 -22.27
N ALA A 165 -2.14 1.98 -21.29
CA ALA A 165 -3.07 2.41 -20.26
C ALA A 165 -4.19 3.29 -20.85
N THR A 166 -5.44 3.03 -20.45
CA THR A 166 -6.60 3.85 -20.82
C THR A 166 -7.45 4.15 -19.59
N ILE A 167 -8.26 5.22 -19.65
CA ILE A 167 -9.16 5.61 -18.56
C ILE A 167 -10.16 4.49 -18.26
N GLU A 168 -10.68 3.83 -19.31
CA GLU A 168 -11.64 2.74 -19.18
C GLU A 168 -11.02 1.54 -18.47
N LYS A 169 -9.80 1.14 -18.88
CA LYS A 169 -9.07 0.05 -18.23
C LYS A 169 -8.72 0.39 -16.78
N GLY A 170 -8.37 1.65 -16.51
CA GLY A 170 -8.05 2.11 -15.16
C GLY A 170 -9.27 2.12 -14.25
N THR A 171 -10.40 2.59 -14.76
CA THR A 171 -11.68 2.60 -14.02
C THR A 171 -12.11 1.18 -13.68
N GLN A 172 -12.06 0.26 -14.65
CA GLN A 172 -12.37 -1.15 -14.41
C GLN A 172 -11.43 -1.77 -13.37
N MET A 173 -10.13 -1.47 -13.46
CA MET A 173 -9.15 -1.95 -12.49
C MET A 173 -9.47 -1.48 -11.07
N LEU A 174 -9.79 -0.20 -10.87
CA LEU A 174 -10.13 0.32 -9.55
C LEU A 174 -11.42 -0.29 -8.99
N GLU A 175 -12.44 -0.52 -9.83
CA GLU A 175 -13.68 -1.21 -9.44
C GLU A 175 -13.41 -2.66 -9.01
N ASP A 176 -12.64 -3.41 -9.81
CA ASP A 176 -12.31 -4.81 -9.51
C ASP A 176 -11.50 -4.94 -8.22
N LEU A 177 -10.50 -4.07 -8.03
CA LEU A 177 -9.69 -4.02 -6.81
C LEU A 177 -10.55 -3.67 -5.60
N GLY A 178 -11.40 -2.65 -5.73
CA GLY A 178 -12.31 -2.23 -4.68
C GLY A 178 -13.25 -3.36 -4.25
N ALA A 179 -13.84 -4.08 -5.22
CA ALA A 179 -14.72 -5.22 -4.95
C ALA A 179 -13.98 -6.39 -4.29
N ALA A 180 -12.80 -6.76 -4.81
CA ALA A 180 -11.99 -7.84 -4.26
C ALA A 180 -11.55 -7.55 -2.82
N ILE A 181 -11.00 -6.35 -2.58
CA ILE A 181 -10.57 -5.92 -1.24
C ILE A 181 -11.76 -5.88 -0.28
N ALA A 182 -12.89 -5.31 -0.69
CA ALA A 182 -14.07 -5.21 0.17
C ALA A 182 -14.61 -6.60 0.56
N SER A 183 -14.63 -7.55 -0.39
CA SER A 183 -15.06 -8.93 -0.13
C SER A 183 -14.15 -9.60 0.90
N GLU A 184 -12.84 -9.64 0.63
CA GLU A 184 -11.85 -10.31 1.48
C GLU A 184 -11.76 -9.65 2.86
N ALA A 185 -11.73 -8.31 2.91
CA ALA A 185 -11.67 -7.57 4.18
C ALA A 185 -12.90 -7.82 5.05
N THR A 186 -14.09 -7.91 4.45
CA THR A 186 -15.33 -8.22 5.19
C THR A 186 -15.25 -9.59 5.85
N GLU A 187 -14.76 -10.60 5.13
CA GLU A 187 -14.56 -11.94 5.69
C GLU A 187 -13.52 -11.94 6.81
N ILE A 188 -12.35 -11.32 6.57
CA ILE A 188 -11.28 -11.21 7.57
C ILE A 188 -11.78 -10.52 8.84
N PHE A 189 -12.50 -9.39 8.72
CA PHE A 189 -13.02 -8.69 9.89
C PHE A 189 -14.06 -9.51 10.67
N SER A 190 -14.91 -10.27 9.98
CA SER A 190 -15.85 -11.21 10.61
C SER A 190 -15.12 -12.32 11.38
N LEU A 191 -14.02 -12.84 10.84
CA LEU A 191 -13.18 -13.83 11.52
C LEU A 191 -12.42 -13.23 12.71
N LEU A 192 -11.86 -12.03 12.56
CA LEU A 192 -11.16 -11.32 13.64
C LEU A 192 -12.10 -11.02 14.81
N GLU A 193 -13.36 -10.68 14.56
CA GLU A 193 -14.35 -10.49 15.61
C GLU A 193 -14.58 -11.77 16.43
N LYS A 194 -14.63 -12.93 15.77
CA LYS A 194 -14.77 -14.24 16.43
C LYS A 194 -13.53 -14.59 17.26
N VAL A 195 -12.33 -14.37 16.72
CA VAL A 195 -11.05 -14.67 17.39
C VAL A 195 -10.85 -13.77 18.61
N ASN A 196 -11.16 -12.48 18.49
CA ASN A 196 -10.96 -11.52 19.57
C ASN A 196 -12.07 -11.57 20.64
N GLY A 197 -13.05 -12.47 20.52
CA GLY A 197 -14.12 -12.69 21.51
C GLY A 197 -15.26 -11.65 21.46
N GLY A 198 -15.44 -10.98 20.31
CA GLY A 198 -16.28 -9.79 20.18
C GLY A 198 -15.71 -8.61 20.98
N ILE A 199 -16.22 -7.41 20.78
CA ILE A 199 -15.76 -6.15 21.44
C ILE A 199 -15.80 -6.22 23.00
N ALA A 200 -16.24 -7.32 23.61
CA ALA A 200 -16.50 -7.51 25.03
C ALA A 200 -15.30 -7.97 25.91
N THR A 201 -14.11 -8.23 25.35
CA THR A 201 -12.96 -8.77 26.11
C THR A 201 -11.97 -7.73 26.62
N LEU A 202 -11.89 -6.54 26.01
CA LEU A 202 -10.98 -5.48 26.48
C LEU A 202 -11.49 -4.79 27.76
N ASP A 203 -12.82 -4.72 27.95
CA ASP A 203 -13.43 -4.22 29.19
C ASP A 203 -13.11 -5.09 30.43
N LYS A 204 -12.71 -6.35 30.22
CA LYS A 204 -12.30 -7.24 31.32
C LYS A 204 -10.85 -7.02 31.77
N MET A 205 -10.02 -6.38 30.94
CA MET A 205 -8.63 -6.07 31.30
C MET A 205 -8.51 -4.67 31.95
N ALA A 206 -9.36 -3.72 31.57
CA ALA A 206 -9.38 -2.37 32.17
C ALA A 206 -10.01 -2.32 33.58
N LYS A 207 -10.73 -3.36 34.02
CA LYS A 207 -11.35 -3.44 35.36
C LYS A 207 -10.51 -4.22 36.39
N LYS A 208 -9.22 -4.40 36.13
CA LYS A 208 -8.29 -5.13 36.98
C LYS A 208 -7.16 -4.24 37.49
N GLU A 209 -7.52 -3.06 37.99
CA GLU A 209 -6.70 -2.24 38.92
C GLU A 209 -7.61 -1.64 40.00
#